data_AF-A0A8S2WUM2-F1
#
_entry.id   AF-A0A8S2WUM2-F1
#
_cell.length_a   1.000
_cell.length_b   1.000
_cell.length_c   1.000
_cell.angle_alpha   90.00
_cell.angle_beta   90.00
_cell.angle_gamma   90.00
#
_symmetry.space_group_name_H-M   'P 1'
#
loop_
_entity.id
_entity.type
_entity.pdbx_description
1 polymer ?
#
loop_
_entity_poly.entity_id
_entity_poly.type
_entity_poly.pdbx_seq_one_letter_code
_entity_poly.pdbx_strand_id
1 'polypeptide(L)'
;TIFLLVDGCSQKSSSFKAADLATSIDERYYTINNLKKSANNLIRSIENCRLDIRRWGGRHEANSNHSYFEGHERVDVITHRKEFIQHFLSRKAEYYTITNDESPKWIIPTTPHRTILICHDESTFRSGEISPHRWIIDDNAPFFSKGRGRSHMLSDFSVLHPSSPFFRLNQEEWNEATRKYPELLQDSDITYEKHSASAATNIGGDLYMDNSSVLEQFEKFFKLLQFKKEFK
;
A
#
# COMPACT_ATOMS: atom_id res chain seq x y z
N THR A 1 19.66 -2.34 31.35
CA THR A 1 18.97 -1.18 30.76
C THR A 1 19.33 -1.03 29.30
N ILE A 2 20.61 -0.92 28.93
CA ILE A 2 21.05 -0.87 27.52
C ILE A 2 20.69 -2.15 26.74
N PHE A 3 20.79 -3.35 27.34
CA PHE A 3 20.38 -4.59 26.64
C PHE A 3 18.88 -4.66 26.30
N LEU A 4 17.99 -4.15 27.15
CA LEU A 4 16.54 -4.11 26.89
C LEU A 4 16.19 -3.12 25.78
N LEU A 5 16.94 -2.02 25.73
CA LEU A 5 16.87 -1.01 24.70
C LEU A 5 17.32 -1.57 23.35
N VAL A 6 18.49 -2.20 23.29
CA VAL A 6 19.03 -2.82 22.08
C VAL A 6 18.10 -3.93 21.59
N ASP A 7 17.63 -4.82 22.47
CA ASP A 7 16.70 -5.88 22.11
C ASP A 7 15.35 -5.32 21.61
N GLY A 8 14.75 -4.39 22.36
CA GLY A 8 13.46 -3.78 21.99
C GLY A 8 13.51 -2.95 20.70
N CYS A 9 14.61 -2.26 20.43
CA CYS A 9 14.84 -1.52 19.19
C CYS A 9 15.19 -2.44 18.00
N SER A 10 15.79 -3.61 18.25
CA SER A 10 16.21 -4.56 17.21
C SER A 10 15.11 -5.56 16.83
N GLN A 11 13.98 -5.58 17.54
CA GLN A 11 12.84 -6.43 17.21
C GLN A 11 12.12 -5.94 15.93
N LYS A 12 11.68 -6.89 15.09
CA LYS A 12 10.93 -6.61 13.85
C LYS A 12 9.68 -5.76 14.04
N SER A 13 9.05 -5.80 15.21
CA SER A 13 7.88 -4.98 15.53
C SER A 13 8.22 -3.52 15.81
N SER A 14 9.46 -3.23 16.20
CA SER A 14 10.00 -1.89 16.40
C SER A 14 9.08 -0.95 17.21
N SER A 15 8.34 -1.50 18.16
CA SER A 15 7.29 -0.79 18.92
C SER A 15 7.83 -0.10 20.17
N PHE A 16 9.14 -0.17 20.41
CA PHE A 16 9.78 0.35 21.60
C PHE A 16 9.64 1.88 21.70
N LYS A 17 9.13 2.34 22.84
CA LYS A 17 8.96 3.74 23.20
C LYS A 17 9.84 4.06 24.41
N ALA A 18 10.18 5.34 24.57
CA ALA A 18 10.82 5.83 25.79
C ALA A 18 9.98 5.58 27.06
N ALA A 19 8.66 5.41 26.91
CA ALA A 19 7.79 4.98 27.99
C ALA A 19 8.10 3.57 28.48
N ASP A 20 8.43 2.64 27.56
CA ASP A 20 8.78 1.26 27.90
C ASP A 20 10.08 1.23 28.71
N LEU A 21 11.04 2.09 28.36
CA LEU A 21 12.26 2.30 29.16
C LEU A 21 11.95 2.84 30.56
N ALA A 22 11.09 3.85 30.65
CA ALA A 22 10.72 4.46 31.93
C ALA A 22 10.04 3.46 32.86
N THR A 23 9.08 2.67 32.34
CA THR A 23 8.42 1.59 33.07
C THR A 23 9.42 0.53 33.53
N SER A 24 10.32 0.10 32.66
CA SER A 24 11.33 -0.90 33.01
C SER A 24 12.31 -0.42 34.09
N ILE A 25 12.74 0.84 34.03
CA ILE A 25 13.59 1.46 35.07
C ILE A 25 12.86 1.52 36.41
N ASP A 26 11.58 1.92 36.36
CA ASP A 26 10.72 2.04 37.53
C ASP A 26 10.55 0.69 38.23
N GLU A 27 10.12 -0.35 37.50
CA GLU A 27 9.97 -1.71 38.02
C GLU A 27 11.27 -2.22 38.65
N ARG A 28 12.39 -2.07 37.92
CA ARG A 28 13.70 -2.55 38.37
C ARG A 28 14.19 -1.82 39.62
N TYR A 29 13.89 -0.53 39.78
CA TYR A 29 14.22 0.22 40.99
C TYR A 29 13.52 -0.37 42.22
N TYR A 30 12.23 -0.65 42.14
CA TYR A 30 11.49 -1.23 43.25
C TYR A 30 11.93 -2.66 43.56
N THR A 31 12.19 -3.48 42.53
CA THR A 31 12.70 -4.85 42.71
C THR A 31 14.06 -4.89 43.41
N ILE A 32 15.02 -4.07 42.97
CA ILE A 32 16.38 -4.08 43.54
C ILE A 32 16.39 -3.59 44.99
N ASN A 33 15.56 -2.59 45.30
CA ASN A 33 15.50 -2.02 46.64
C ASN A 33 14.52 -2.76 47.57
N ASN A 34 13.86 -3.82 47.09
CA ASN A 34 12.82 -4.57 47.81
C ASN A 34 11.72 -3.66 48.39
N LEU A 35 11.33 -2.63 47.63
CA LEU A 35 10.35 -1.64 48.02
C LEU A 35 9.00 -1.94 47.35
N LYS A 36 7.90 -1.70 48.07
CA LYS A 36 6.56 -1.72 47.46
C LYS A 36 6.24 -0.35 46.88
N LYS A 37 5.85 -0.32 45.62
CA LYS A 37 5.40 0.91 44.94
C LYS A 37 4.09 1.40 45.57
N SER A 38 4.11 2.62 46.08
CA SER A 38 2.96 3.25 46.75
C SER A 38 2.32 4.38 45.93
N ALA A 39 3.06 4.97 44.98
CA ALA A 39 2.61 6.07 44.13
C ALA A 39 2.65 5.65 42.66
N ASN A 40 1.77 6.24 41.85
CA ASN A 40 1.68 5.92 40.41
C ASN A 40 2.72 6.65 39.54
N ASN A 41 3.58 7.44 40.16
CA ASN A 41 4.62 8.21 39.46
C ASN A 41 5.78 7.30 39.05
N LEU A 42 6.42 7.66 37.93
CA LEU A 42 7.63 6.99 37.46
C LEU A 42 8.85 7.54 38.19
N ILE A 43 9.78 6.67 38.62
CA ILE A 43 11.09 7.06 39.18
C ILE A 43 11.87 7.94 38.21
N ARG A 44 11.76 7.67 36.90
CA ARG A 44 12.36 8.48 35.85
C ARG A 44 11.32 8.85 34.81
N SER A 45 11.22 10.14 34.50
CA SER A 45 10.28 10.62 33.49
C SER A 45 10.59 10.08 32.09
N ILE A 46 9.57 10.02 31.25
CA ILE A 46 9.67 9.60 29.85
C ILE A 46 10.62 10.53 29.08
N GLU A 47 10.58 11.84 29.37
CA GLU A 47 11.43 12.87 28.78
C GLU A 47 12.91 12.61 29.08
N ASN A 48 13.24 12.29 30.33
CA ASN A 48 14.62 11.96 30.71
C ASN A 48 15.08 10.66 30.05
N CYS A 49 14.19 9.67 29.96
CA CYS A 49 14.49 8.43 29.25
C CYS A 49 14.77 8.69 27.76
N ARG A 50 14.05 9.59 27.08
CA ARG A 50 14.37 10.00 25.69
C ARG A 50 15.79 10.56 25.56
N LEU A 51 16.23 11.38 26.53
CA LEU A 51 17.58 11.94 26.54
C LEU A 51 18.64 10.86 26.75
N ASP A 52 18.37 9.88 27.61
CA ASP A 52 19.29 8.74 27.81
C ASP A 52 19.43 7.90 26.55
N ILE A 53 18.33 7.61 25.86
CA ILE A 53 18.34 6.85 24.61
C ILE A 53 19.24 7.54 23.58
N ARG A 54 19.14 8.87 23.44
CA ARG A 54 20.02 9.66 22.57
C ARG A 54 21.49 9.60 23.00
N ARG A 55 21.75 9.72 24.31
CA ARG A 55 23.12 9.61 24.85
C ARG A 55 23.74 8.23 24.62
N TRP A 56 22.92 7.19 24.57
CA TRP A 56 23.34 5.83 24.24
C TRP A 56 23.43 5.57 22.74
N GLY A 57 23.39 6.60 21.89
CA GLY A 57 23.54 6.47 20.44
C GLY A 57 22.22 6.22 19.69
N GLY A 58 21.08 6.21 20.38
CA GLY A 58 19.78 6.01 19.77
C GLY A 58 19.33 7.23 18.95
N ARG A 59 18.91 6.99 17.70
CA ARG A 59 18.34 8.01 16.81
C ARG A 59 16.84 7.78 16.63
N HIS A 60 16.06 8.85 16.66
CA HIS A 60 14.61 8.79 16.43
C HIS A 60 14.30 9.23 15.00
N GLU A 61 14.21 8.28 14.08
CA GLU A 61 14.13 8.55 12.65
C GLU A 61 12.81 8.05 12.06
N ALA A 62 12.43 8.68 10.94
CA ALA A 62 11.32 8.25 10.12
C ALA A 62 11.63 6.89 9.50
N ASN A 63 10.60 6.08 9.30
CA ASN A 63 10.76 4.77 8.72
C ASN A 63 11.05 4.86 7.21
N SER A 64 12.33 4.82 6.82
CA SER A 64 12.76 4.72 5.42
C SER A 64 12.78 3.24 4.98
N ASN A 65 11.63 2.73 4.55
CA ASN A 65 11.53 1.41 3.94
C ASN A 65 12.40 1.34 2.67
N HIS A 66 13.48 0.57 2.69
CA HIS A 66 14.28 0.24 1.50
C HIS A 66 14.13 -1.22 1.04
N SER A 67 13.09 -1.93 1.50
CA SER A 67 12.90 -3.36 1.21
C SER A 67 12.57 -3.69 -0.25
N TYR A 68 12.24 -2.69 -1.09
CA TYR A 68 11.79 -2.91 -2.47
C TYR A 68 12.81 -2.48 -3.54
N PHE A 69 14.00 -1.99 -3.16
CA PHE A 69 15.01 -1.57 -4.14
C PHE A 69 15.76 -2.73 -4.78
N GLU A 70 15.76 -3.90 -4.12
CA GLU A 70 16.54 -5.06 -4.54
C GLU A 70 15.93 -5.70 -5.80
N GLY A 71 16.45 -5.29 -6.97
CA GLY A 71 16.02 -5.77 -8.29
C GLY A 71 15.68 -4.65 -9.27
N HIS A 72 15.27 -3.47 -8.79
CA HIS A 72 14.93 -2.33 -9.66
C HIS A 72 16.13 -1.75 -10.40
N GLU A 73 17.33 -1.97 -9.86
CA GLU A 73 18.60 -1.46 -10.39
C GLU A 73 19.37 -2.51 -11.22
N ARG A 74 18.81 -3.73 -11.38
CA ARG A 74 19.42 -4.71 -12.26
C ARG A 74 19.50 -4.17 -13.68
N VAL A 75 20.63 -4.45 -14.35
CA VAL A 75 20.91 -3.92 -15.69
C VAL A 75 19.80 -4.27 -16.68
N ASP A 76 19.30 -5.50 -16.66
CA ASP A 76 18.21 -5.94 -17.54
C ASP A 76 16.89 -5.23 -17.24
N VAL A 77 16.56 -5.00 -15.97
CA VAL A 77 15.36 -4.25 -15.54
C VAL A 77 15.44 -2.79 -15.97
N ILE A 78 16.60 -2.15 -15.81
CA ILE A 78 16.82 -0.77 -16.26
C ILE A 78 16.68 -0.69 -17.78
N THR A 79 17.26 -1.64 -18.53
CA THR A 79 17.16 -1.68 -19.99
C THR A 79 15.71 -1.80 -20.45
N HIS A 80 14.96 -2.78 -19.93
CA HIS A 80 13.54 -2.94 -20.26
C HIS A 80 12.71 -1.70 -19.88
N ARG A 81 12.99 -1.07 -18.72
CA ARG A 81 12.30 0.17 -18.33
C ARG A 81 12.55 1.29 -19.33
N LYS A 82 13.78 1.44 -19.83
CA LYS A 82 14.12 2.44 -20.85
C LYS A 82 13.39 2.16 -22.16
N GLU A 83 13.38 0.91 -22.62
CA GLU A 83 12.67 0.50 -23.84
C GLU A 83 11.17 0.74 -23.73
N PHE A 84 10.57 0.38 -22.60
CA PHE A 84 9.16 0.65 -22.30
C PHE A 84 8.83 2.14 -22.30
N ILE A 85 9.64 2.98 -21.65
CA ILE A 85 9.44 4.43 -21.67
C ILE A 85 9.56 4.99 -23.10
N GLN A 86 10.56 4.56 -23.86
CA GLN A 86 10.73 4.99 -25.25
C GLN A 86 9.54 4.58 -26.13
N HIS A 87 8.99 3.39 -25.93
CA HIS A 87 7.78 2.93 -26.60
C HIS A 87 6.60 3.90 -26.37
N PHE A 88 6.33 4.26 -25.12
CA PHE A 88 5.26 5.22 -24.78
C PHE A 88 5.52 6.62 -25.34
N LEU A 89 6.75 7.13 -25.22
CA LEU A 89 7.10 8.47 -25.70
C LEU A 89 7.02 8.56 -27.23
N SER A 90 7.43 7.51 -27.95
CA SER A 90 7.35 7.46 -29.41
C SER A 90 5.92 7.51 -29.95
N ARG A 91 4.94 7.13 -29.11
CA ARG A 91 3.50 7.08 -29.43
C ARG A 91 2.68 8.04 -28.59
N LYS A 92 3.31 9.06 -28.00
CA LYS A 92 2.64 9.99 -27.10
C LYS A 92 1.36 10.60 -27.71
N ALA A 93 1.35 10.84 -29.02
CA ALA A 93 0.21 11.39 -29.75
C ALA A 93 -0.98 10.42 -29.91
N GLU A 94 -0.78 9.12 -29.65
CA GLU A 94 -1.80 8.07 -29.68
C GLU A 94 -2.56 7.91 -28.36
N TYR A 95 -2.11 8.59 -27.30
CA TYR A 95 -2.71 8.51 -25.97
C TYR A 95 -3.30 9.85 -25.54
N TYR A 96 -4.17 9.81 -24.52
CA TYR A 96 -4.51 11.01 -23.77
C TYR A 96 -3.28 11.55 -23.04
N THR A 97 -3.18 12.88 -22.95
CA THR A 97 -2.23 13.58 -22.08
C THR A 97 -2.98 14.20 -20.91
N ILE A 98 -2.37 14.21 -19.73
CA ILE A 98 -2.88 14.96 -18.58
C ILE A 98 -2.48 16.42 -18.79
N THR A 99 -3.46 17.33 -18.82
CA THR A 99 -3.20 18.78 -18.84
C THR A 99 -3.15 19.33 -17.41
N ASN A 100 -2.76 20.61 -17.25
CA ASN A 100 -2.67 21.25 -15.94
C ASN A 100 -3.99 21.30 -15.15
N ASP A 101 -5.12 21.08 -15.83
CA ASP A 101 -6.45 20.95 -15.22
C ASP A 101 -6.78 19.50 -14.80
N GLU A 102 -5.79 18.60 -14.81
CA GLU A 102 -5.86 17.16 -14.49
C GLU A 102 -6.84 16.35 -15.35
N SER A 103 -7.44 16.96 -16.37
CA SER A 103 -8.35 16.27 -17.28
C SER A 103 -7.58 15.63 -18.44
N PRO A 104 -7.80 14.33 -18.73
CA PRO A 104 -7.19 13.70 -19.90
C PRO A 104 -7.69 14.35 -21.19
N LYS A 105 -6.78 14.79 -22.08
CA LYS A 105 -7.12 15.34 -23.40
C LYS A 105 -6.28 14.72 -24.50
N TRP A 106 -6.84 14.64 -25.71
CA TRP A 106 -6.06 14.24 -26.87
C TRP A 106 -4.98 15.26 -27.21
N ILE A 107 -3.83 14.78 -27.67
CA ILE A 107 -2.81 15.64 -28.28
C ILE A 107 -3.29 16.04 -29.68
N ILE A 108 -3.22 17.34 -29.98
CA ILE A 108 -3.63 17.91 -31.28
C ILE A 108 -2.37 18.22 -32.10
N PRO A 109 -2.32 17.86 -33.40
CA PRO A 109 -3.33 17.13 -34.16
C PRO A 109 -3.41 15.65 -33.75
N THR A 110 -4.64 15.11 -33.70
CA THR A 110 -4.85 13.71 -33.28
C THR A 110 -4.40 12.73 -34.34
N THR A 111 -3.79 11.62 -33.91
CA THR A 111 -3.48 10.49 -34.78
C THR A 111 -4.75 9.68 -35.10
N PRO A 112 -4.77 8.93 -36.21
CA PRO A 112 -5.85 7.98 -36.49
C PRO A 112 -5.82 6.75 -35.58
N HIS A 113 -4.66 6.44 -34.98
CA HIS A 113 -4.49 5.32 -34.04
C HIS A 113 -4.62 5.82 -32.61
N ARG A 114 -5.85 5.81 -32.09
CA ARG A 114 -6.15 6.22 -30.71
C ARG A 114 -6.14 5.00 -29.79
N THR A 115 -5.41 5.11 -28.69
CA THR A 115 -5.30 4.07 -27.67
C THR A 115 -5.71 4.61 -26.32
N ILE A 116 -6.64 3.94 -25.66
CA ILE A 116 -7.02 4.22 -24.27
C ILE A 116 -6.13 3.41 -23.35
N LEU A 117 -5.45 4.09 -22.43
CA LEU A 117 -4.65 3.43 -21.41
C LEU A 117 -5.54 3.01 -20.24
N ILE A 118 -5.50 1.72 -19.93
CA ILE A 118 -6.14 1.15 -18.76
C ILE A 118 -5.05 0.45 -17.96
N CYS A 119 -4.90 0.87 -16.71
CA CYS A 119 -3.92 0.36 -15.77
C CYS A 119 -4.65 -0.42 -14.68
N HIS A 120 -4.06 -1.54 -14.26
CA HIS A 120 -4.53 -2.33 -13.14
C HIS A 120 -3.49 -2.26 -12.03
N ASP A 121 -3.94 -2.11 -10.79
CA ASP A 121 -3.06 -2.18 -9.62
C ASP A 121 -3.80 -2.75 -8.39
N GLU A 122 -3.03 -3.33 -7.49
CA GLU A 122 -3.49 -3.94 -6.25
C GLU A 122 -2.88 -3.22 -5.05
N SER A 123 -3.75 -2.80 -4.12
CA SER A 123 -3.35 -2.13 -2.90
C SER A 123 -3.82 -2.90 -1.68
N THR A 124 -2.88 -3.18 -0.76
CA THR A 124 -3.21 -3.80 0.53
C THR A 124 -3.22 -2.77 1.63
N PHE A 125 -4.39 -2.50 2.19
CA PHE A 125 -4.57 -1.65 3.37
C PHE A 125 -4.50 -2.51 4.63
N ARG A 126 -3.89 -2.01 5.71
CA ARG A 126 -3.75 -2.76 6.97
C ARG A 126 -4.22 -1.96 8.18
N SER A 127 -4.99 -2.58 9.07
CA SER A 127 -5.45 -1.97 10.31
C SER A 127 -4.34 -2.01 11.37
N GLY A 128 -3.53 -0.96 11.47
CA GLY A 128 -2.47 -0.89 12.48
C GLY A 128 -1.17 -0.38 11.90
N GLU A 129 -1.22 0.83 11.34
CA GLU A 129 -0.04 1.55 10.86
C GLU A 129 1.08 1.43 11.89
N ILE A 130 2.24 0.93 11.44
CA ILE A 130 3.45 0.99 12.23
C ILE A 130 3.75 2.48 12.43
N SER A 131 4.06 2.89 13.66
CA SER A 131 4.40 4.28 13.94
C SER A 131 5.44 4.78 12.93
N PRO A 132 5.23 5.96 12.30
CA PRO A 132 6.09 6.44 11.22
C PRO A 132 7.52 6.73 11.69
N HIS A 133 7.77 6.74 13.00
CA HIS A 133 9.08 7.00 13.59
C HIS A 133 9.43 5.96 14.65
N ARG A 134 10.74 5.66 14.78
CA ARG A 134 11.25 4.69 15.76
C ARG A 134 12.63 5.08 16.31
N TRP A 135 13.00 4.49 17.44
CA TRP A 135 14.36 4.54 17.96
C TRP A 135 15.23 3.45 17.30
N ILE A 136 16.33 3.84 16.69
CA ILE A 136 17.33 2.98 16.03
C ILE A 136 18.66 3.10 16.78
N ILE A 137 19.34 1.97 17.02
CA ILE A 137 20.65 1.89 17.69
C ILE A 137 21.57 1.00 16.85
N ASP A 138 22.84 1.38 16.75
CA ASP A 138 23.91 0.64 16.05
C ASP A 138 23.63 0.34 14.56
N ASP A 139 22.84 1.18 13.88
CA ASP A 139 22.44 1.03 12.47
C ASP A 139 21.75 -0.31 12.12
N ASN A 140 21.41 -1.09 13.13
CA ASN A 140 20.70 -2.36 13.00
C ASN A 140 19.19 -2.11 12.90
N ALA A 141 18.76 -1.70 11.71
CA ALA A 141 17.36 -1.65 11.34
C ALA A 141 16.90 -3.04 10.86
N PRO A 142 16.12 -3.82 11.63
CA PRO A 142 15.60 -5.09 11.15
C PRO A 142 14.65 -4.86 9.96
N PHE A 143 14.68 -5.77 8.99
CA PHE A 143 13.68 -5.82 7.91
C PHE A 143 12.26 -5.94 8.47
N PHE A 144 11.35 -5.15 7.93
CA PHE A 144 9.94 -5.16 8.31
C PHE A 144 9.28 -6.48 7.93
N SER A 145 8.46 -7.01 8.84
CA SER A 145 7.25 -7.71 8.39
C SER A 145 6.27 -6.64 7.90
N LYS A 146 5.68 -6.82 6.70
CA LYS A 146 4.54 -5.99 6.25
C LYS A 146 3.56 -5.85 7.43
N GLY A 147 3.00 -4.64 7.65
CA GLY A 147 2.38 -4.17 8.92
C GLY A 147 1.52 -5.13 9.75
N ARG A 148 1.34 -4.83 11.04
CA ARG A 148 0.48 -5.60 11.97
C ARG A 148 -1.00 -5.31 11.72
N GLY A 149 -1.85 -6.32 11.95
CA GLY A 149 -3.32 -6.19 11.92
C GLY A 149 -4.00 -6.83 10.71
N ARG A 150 -5.31 -6.63 10.60
CA ARG A 150 -6.12 -7.16 9.50
C ARG A 150 -5.75 -6.43 8.21
N SER A 151 -5.48 -7.19 7.14
CA SER A 151 -5.31 -6.62 5.80
C SER A 151 -6.62 -6.66 5.03
N HIS A 152 -6.81 -5.67 4.17
CA HIS A 152 -7.90 -5.60 3.21
C HIS A 152 -7.29 -5.21 1.88
N MET A 153 -7.33 -6.12 0.92
CA MET A 153 -6.80 -5.88 -0.41
C MET A 153 -7.91 -5.36 -1.32
N LEU A 154 -7.60 -4.29 -2.03
CA LEU A 154 -8.40 -3.72 -3.10
C LEU A 154 -7.62 -3.79 -4.40
N SER A 155 -8.35 -3.96 -5.49
CA SER A 155 -7.82 -4.08 -6.84
C SER A 155 -8.72 -3.30 -7.78
N ASP A 156 -8.14 -2.48 -8.65
CA ASP A 156 -8.91 -1.55 -9.48
C ASP A 156 -8.30 -1.36 -10.87
N PHE A 157 -9.14 -0.90 -11.81
CA PHE A 157 -8.76 -0.54 -13.18
C PHE A 157 -8.88 0.97 -13.37
N SER A 158 -7.75 1.67 -13.33
CA SER A 158 -7.68 3.09 -13.64
C SER A 158 -7.66 3.31 -15.16
N VAL A 159 -8.40 4.31 -15.62
CA VAL A 159 -8.52 4.63 -17.04
C VAL A 159 -8.04 6.04 -17.28
N LEU A 160 -7.18 6.23 -18.27
CA LEU A 160 -6.81 7.55 -18.75
C LEU A 160 -7.82 8.01 -19.81
N HIS A 161 -9.00 8.47 -19.37
CA HIS A 161 -10.08 8.93 -20.25
C HIS A 161 -10.89 10.08 -19.60
N PRO A 162 -11.41 11.07 -20.37
CA PRO A 162 -12.13 12.22 -19.83
C PRO A 162 -13.42 11.88 -19.06
N SER A 163 -14.04 10.73 -19.33
CA SER A 163 -15.34 10.40 -18.72
C SER A 163 -15.23 9.92 -17.28
N SER A 164 -14.14 9.25 -16.91
CA SER A 164 -13.92 8.72 -15.57
C SER A 164 -12.47 8.27 -15.39
N PRO A 165 -11.85 8.52 -14.21
CA PRO A 165 -10.53 8.01 -13.87
C PRO A 165 -10.51 6.50 -13.56
N PHE A 166 -11.68 5.88 -13.36
CA PHE A 166 -11.85 4.45 -13.11
C PHE A 166 -12.80 3.81 -14.11
N PHE A 167 -12.55 2.54 -14.43
CA PHE A 167 -13.42 1.79 -15.33
C PHE A 167 -14.77 1.53 -14.66
N ARG A 168 -15.86 1.98 -15.31
CA ARG A 168 -17.22 1.70 -14.85
C ARG A 168 -18.21 1.75 -16.01
N LEU A 169 -19.16 0.84 -16.00
CA LEU A 169 -20.32 0.88 -16.89
C LEU A 169 -21.43 1.77 -16.32
N ASN A 170 -22.13 2.47 -17.18
CA ASN A 170 -23.40 3.09 -16.81
C ASN A 170 -24.51 2.03 -16.70
N GLN A 171 -25.70 2.43 -16.25
CA GLN A 171 -26.80 1.48 -16.01
C GLN A 171 -27.25 0.74 -17.28
N GLU A 172 -27.29 1.41 -18.42
CA GLU A 172 -27.68 0.78 -19.70
C GLU A 172 -26.64 -0.25 -20.14
N GLU A 173 -25.37 0.15 -20.13
CA GLU A 173 -24.24 -0.73 -20.46
C GLU A 173 -24.20 -1.96 -19.54
N TRP A 174 -24.45 -1.77 -18.24
CA TRP A 174 -24.53 -2.86 -17.27
C TRP A 174 -25.71 -3.81 -17.53
N ASN A 175 -26.89 -3.28 -17.84
CA ASN A 175 -28.06 -4.08 -18.18
C ASN A 175 -27.80 -4.92 -19.44
N GLU A 176 -27.09 -4.35 -20.42
CA GLU A 176 -26.67 -5.08 -21.62
C GLU A 176 -25.67 -6.19 -21.29
N ALA A 177 -24.66 -5.87 -20.47
CA ALA A 177 -23.63 -6.80 -20.05
C ALA A 177 -24.19 -8.01 -19.31
N THR A 178 -25.03 -7.77 -18.29
CA THR A 178 -25.66 -8.82 -17.47
C THR A 178 -26.67 -9.66 -18.24
N ARG A 179 -27.32 -9.09 -19.26
CA ARG A 179 -28.17 -9.87 -20.18
C ARG A 179 -27.36 -10.84 -21.04
N LYS A 180 -26.15 -10.45 -21.48
CA LYS A 180 -25.26 -11.31 -22.28
C LYS A 180 -24.48 -12.30 -21.42
N TYR A 181 -24.06 -11.86 -20.24
CA TYR A 181 -23.23 -12.60 -19.28
C TYR A 181 -23.93 -12.64 -17.92
N PRO A 182 -24.94 -13.52 -17.73
CA PRO A 182 -25.67 -13.63 -16.47
C PRO A 182 -24.78 -14.01 -15.28
N GLU A 183 -23.63 -14.65 -15.52
CA GLU A 183 -22.64 -14.99 -14.50
C GLU A 183 -22.03 -13.76 -13.80
N LEU A 184 -22.13 -12.57 -14.40
CA LEU A 184 -21.70 -11.31 -13.77
C LEU A 184 -22.46 -10.97 -12.49
N LEU A 185 -23.63 -11.60 -12.29
CA LEU A 185 -24.50 -11.46 -11.12
C LEU A 185 -24.25 -12.54 -10.06
N GLN A 186 -23.40 -13.53 -10.33
CA GLN A 186 -23.10 -14.59 -9.36
C GLN A 186 -22.16 -14.06 -8.27
N ASP A 187 -22.31 -14.62 -7.08
CA ASP A 187 -21.40 -14.37 -5.98
C ASP A 187 -20.02 -14.98 -6.29
N SER A 188 -18.97 -14.30 -5.82
CA SER A 188 -17.57 -14.71 -5.95
C SER A 188 -16.88 -14.62 -4.59
N ASP A 189 -15.71 -15.23 -4.48
CA ASP A 189 -14.85 -15.16 -3.30
C ASP A 189 -14.29 -13.74 -3.07
N ILE A 190 -14.43 -12.86 -4.07
CA ILE A 190 -14.12 -11.43 -3.97
C ILE A 190 -15.38 -10.58 -4.20
N THR A 191 -15.48 -9.48 -3.45
CA THR A 191 -16.58 -8.52 -3.57
C THR A 191 -16.26 -7.54 -4.69
N TYR A 192 -17.14 -7.44 -5.69
CA TYR A 192 -17.01 -6.47 -6.78
C TYR A 192 -17.79 -5.18 -6.51
N GLU A 193 -17.24 -4.05 -6.93
CA GLU A 193 -18.01 -2.82 -7.01
C GLU A 193 -19.09 -2.93 -8.10
N LYS A 194 -20.27 -2.41 -7.79
CA LYS A 194 -21.40 -2.37 -8.72
C LYS A 194 -21.04 -1.67 -10.04
N HIS A 195 -21.31 -2.36 -11.14
CA HIS A 195 -21.03 -1.92 -12.52
C HIS A 195 -19.54 -1.78 -12.87
N SER A 196 -18.65 -2.40 -12.09
CA SER A 196 -17.20 -2.36 -12.33
C SER A 196 -16.60 -3.78 -12.30
N ALA A 197 -15.32 -3.86 -12.64
CA ALA A 197 -14.43 -4.97 -12.32
C ALA A 197 -13.51 -4.66 -11.13
N SER A 198 -13.62 -3.48 -10.52
CA SER A 198 -12.98 -3.17 -9.24
C SER A 198 -13.45 -4.15 -8.18
N ALA A 199 -12.53 -4.69 -7.40
CA ALA A 199 -12.81 -5.77 -6.47
C ALA A 199 -12.04 -5.61 -5.17
N ALA A 200 -12.57 -6.21 -4.10
CA ALA A 200 -11.93 -6.27 -2.81
C ALA A 200 -12.10 -7.64 -2.17
N THR A 201 -11.12 -8.03 -1.36
CA THR A 201 -11.21 -9.24 -0.52
C THR A 201 -12.34 -9.14 0.50
N ASN A 202 -13.04 -10.24 0.77
CA ASN A 202 -14.13 -10.27 1.75
C ASN A 202 -13.63 -9.95 3.17
N ILE A 203 -14.37 -9.09 3.89
CA ILE A 203 -14.00 -8.72 5.26
C ILE A 203 -14.16 -9.94 6.17
N GLY A 204 -13.04 -10.41 6.75
CA GLY A 204 -13.02 -11.56 7.65
C GLY A 204 -12.75 -12.90 6.96
N GLY A 205 -12.60 -12.93 5.64
CA GLY A 205 -12.13 -14.07 4.85
C GLY A 205 -10.64 -13.99 4.52
N ASP A 206 -10.23 -14.60 3.41
CA ASP A 206 -8.86 -14.51 2.91
C ASP A 206 -8.47 -13.06 2.60
N LEU A 207 -7.30 -12.65 3.08
CA LEU A 207 -6.89 -11.25 3.10
C LEU A 207 -6.05 -10.83 1.89
N TYR A 208 -6.01 -11.67 0.84
CA TYR A 208 -5.19 -11.51 -0.35
C TYR A 208 -5.90 -12.10 -1.58
N MET A 209 -5.77 -11.45 -2.74
CA MET A 209 -6.23 -11.98 -4.02
C MET A 209 -5.17 -12.91 -4.60
N ASP A 210 -5.48 -14.19 -4.69
CA ASP A 210 -4.59 -15.12 -5.37
C ASP A 210 -4.65 -14.96 -6.90
N ASN A 211 -3.79 -15.68 -7.62
CA ASN A 211 -3.75 -15.63 -9.08
C ASN A 211 -5.11 -15.98 -9.72
N SER A 212 -5.88 -16.87 -9.08
CA SER A 212 -7.22 -17.27 -9.54
C SER A 212 -8.20 -16.10 -9.46
N SER A 213 -8.24 -15.42 -8.31
CA SER A 213 -9.08 -14.23 -8.08
C SER A 213 -8.72 -13.09 -9.03
N VAL A 214 -7.41 -12.87 -9.26
CA VAL A 214 -6.94 -11.86 -10.22
C VAL A 214 -7.36 -12.22 -11.64
N LEU A 215 -7.19 -13.48 -12.05
CA LEU A 215 -7.62 -13.92 -13.39
C LEU A 215 -9.12 -13.74 -13.60
N GLU A 216 -9.94 -14.14 -12.61
CA GLU A 216 -11.38 -13.94 -12.63
C GLU A 216 -11.75 -12.45 -12.79
N GLN A 217 -11.05 -11.58 -12.05
CA GLN A 217 -11.24 -10.14 -12.14
C GLN A 217 -10.94 -9.61 -13.55
N PHE A 218 -9.84 -10.05 -14.17
CA PHE A 218 -9.49 -9.67 -15.55
C PHE A 218 -10.50 -10.20 -16.57
N GLU A 219 -10.97 -11.44 -16.42
CA GLU A 219 -12.01 -11.99 -17.28
C GLU A 219 -13.31 -11.18 -17.20
N LYS A 220 -13.71 -10.81 -15.98
CA LYS A 220 -14.85 -9.92 -15.76
C LYS A 220 -14.62 -8.56 -16.42
N PHE A 221 -13.45 -7.96 -16.24
CA PHE A 221 -13.09 -6.71 -16.88
C PHE A 221 -13.22 -6.78 -18.41
N PHE A 222 -12.65 -7.80 -19.06
CA PHE A 222 -12.74 -7.96 -20.52
C PHE A 222 -14.17 -8.21 -21.02
N LYS A 223 -15.03 -8.87 -20.24
CA LYS A 223 -16.46 -8.99 -20.56
C LYS A 223 -17.14 -7.63 -20.52
N LEU A 224 -16.89 -6.84 -19.47
CA LEU A 224 -17.50 -5.51 -19.32
C LEU A 224 -16.98 -4.51 -20.36
N LEU A 225 -15.70 -4.57 -20.72
CA LEU A 225 -15.05 -3.65 -21.66
C LEU A 225 -15.75 -3.61 -23.03
N GLN A 226 -16.34 -4.73 -23.47
CA GLN A 226 -17.10 -4.83 -24.73
C GLN A 226 -18.30 -3.86 -24.81
N PHE A 227 -18.82 -3.45 -23.66
CA PHE A 227 -20.03 -2.63 -23.55
C PHE A 227 -19.74 -1.15 -23.34
N LYS A 228 -18.49 -0.78 -23.01
CA LYS A 228 -18.15 0.61 -22.74
C LYS A 228 -18.20 1.44 -24.03
N LYS A 229 -19.26 2.22 -24.22
CA LYS A 229 -19.55 2.94 -25.46
C LYS A 229 -18.54 4.06 -25.73
N GLU A 230 -18.09 4.72 -24.67
CA GLU A 230 -17.13 5.83 -24.75
C GLU A 230 -15.74 5.41 -25.27
N PHE A 231 -15.45 4.10 -25.29
CA PHE A 231 -14.14 3.56 -25.67
C PHE A 231 -14.12 3.00 -27.12
N LYS A 232 -15.22 3.15 -27.86
CA LYS A 232 -15.37 2.75 -29.26
C LYS A 232 -15.17 3.95 -30.18
#